data_AF-A0A9W7BTQ2-F1
#
_entry.id   AF-A0A9W7BTQ2-F1
#
_cell.length_a   1.000
_cell.length_b   1.000
_cell.length_c   1.000
_cell.angle_alpha   90.00
_cell.angle_beta   90.00
_cell.angle_gamma   90.00
#
_symmetry.space_group_name_H-M   'P 1'
#
loop_
_entity.id
_entity.type
_entity.pdbx_description
1 polymer ?
#
loop_
_entity_poly.entity_id
_entity_poly.type
_entity_poly.pdbx_seq_one_letter_code
_entity_poly.pdbx_strand_id
1 'polypeptide(L)'
;MHTKKNQLTKYGNYLGIPNNLSTPLSNNGVNIMGTQAKDIDRAEDREVFSDMLDKLDIDQPKWSVLKTMSEATTFANKVGFPVLVRPSFVLSGAAMRVCTDE
;
A
#
# COMPACT_ATOMS: atom_id res chain seq x y z
N MET A 1 10.07 30.23 2.82
CA MET A 1 10.10 28.98 2.02
C MET A 1 8.86 28.13 2.30
N HIS A 2 7.69 28.50 1.77
CA HIS A 2 6.39 27.99 2.26
C HIS A 2 5.43 27.58 1.12
N THR A 3 5.90 26.85 0.10
CA THR A 3 5.04 26.56 -1.07
C THR A 3 5.35 25.28 -1.88
N LYS A 4 6.10 24.29 -1.36
CA LYS A 4 6.35 23.03 -2.09
C LYS A 4 5.80 21.73 -1.47
N LYS A 5 5.27 21.74 -0.24
CA LYS A 5 4.78 20.50 0.43
C LYS A 5 3.44 19.95 -0.09
N ASN A 6 2.62 20.75 -0.78
CA ASN A 6 1.27 20.34 -1.22
C ASN A 6 1.17 19.83 -2.67
N GLN A 7 2.23 19.88 -3.47
CA GLN A 7 2.13 19.45 -4.87
C GLN A 7 2.35 17.94 -5.03
N LEU A 8 3.26 17.31 -4.27
CA LEU A 8 3.57 15.88 -4.43
C LEU A 8 2.42 14.95 -3.97
N THR A 9 1.69 15.30 -2.91
CA THR A 9 0.52 14.53 -2.45
C THR A 9 -0.66 14.64 -3.40
N LYS A 10 -0.84 15.79 -4.06
CA LYS A 10 -1.89 15.97 -5.06
C LYS A 10 -1.65 15.07 -6.28
N TYR A 11 -0.40 14.94 -6.75
CA TYR A 11 -0.06 14.11 -7.91
C TYR A 11 0.10 12.62 -7.61
N GLY A 12 0.56 12.24 -6.40
CA GLY A 12 0.70 10.84 -6.00
C GLY A 12 -0.62 10.06 -6.02
N ASN A 13 -1.74 10.72 -5.72
CA ASN A 13 -3.06 10.11 -5.78
C ASN A 13 -3.54 9.83 -7.21
N TYR A 14 -3.08 10.57 -8.22
CA TYR A 14 -3.50 10.33 -9.61
C TYR A 14 -2.81 9.12 -10.24
N LEU A 15 -1.64 8.72 -9.75
CA LEU A 15 -0.90 7.58 -10.30
C LEU A 15 -1.63 6.25 -10.07
N GLY A 16 -2.30 6.11 -8.92
CA GLY A 16 -3.09 4.91 -8.58
C GLY A 16 -4.45 4.82 -9.28
N ILE A 17 -4.87 5.84 -10.03
CA ILE A 17 -6.21 5.88 -10.65
C ILE A 17 -6.49 4.70 -11.58
N PRO A 18 -5.59 4.30 -12.49
CA PRO A 18 -5.84 3.15 -13.36
C PRO A 18 -6.10 1.87 -12.56
N ASN A 19 -5.31 1.63 -11.51
CA ASN A 19 -5.45 0.44 -10.66
C ASN A 19 -6.75 0.50 -9.84
N ASN A 20 -7.04 1.64 -9.22
CA ASN A 20 -8.24 1.85 -8.41
C ASN A 20 -9.55 1.77 -9.22
N LEU A 21 -9.51 2.13 -10.51
CA LEU A 21 -10.67 2.04 -11.40
C LEU A 21 -10.88 0.64 -11.99
N SER A 22 -9.88 -0.25 -11.94
CA SER A 22 -9.95 -1.57 -12.57
C SER A 22 -11.13 -2.42 -12.06
N THR A 23 -11.32 -2.50 -10.74
CA THR A 23 -12.42 -3.26 -10.10
C THR A 23 -13.79 -2.65 -10.42
N PRO A 24 -14.04 -1.34 -10.23
CA PRO A 24 -15.29 -0.70 -10.66
C PRO A 24 -15.62 -0.92 -12.14
N LEU A 25 -14.64 -0.78 -13.03
CA LEU A 25 -14.85 -0.94 -14.48
C LEU A 25 -15.19 -2.40 -14.83
N SER A 26 -14.46 -3.36 -14.27
CA SER A 26 -14.75 -4.79 -14.45
C SER A 26 -16.15 -5.15 -13.95
N ASN A 27 -16.58 -4.61 -12.80
CA ASN A 27 -17.91 -4.84 -12.23
C ASN A 27 -19.04 -4.23 -13.09
N ASN A 28 -18.73 -3.21 -13.91
CA ASN A 28 -19.65 -2.62 -14.87
C ASN A 28 -19.58 -3.27 -16.27
N GLY A 29 -18.90 -4.41 -16.41
CA GLY A 29 -18.83 -5.17 -17.65
C GLY A 29 -17.83 -4.63 -18.68
N VAL A 30 -16.94 -3.71 -18.29
CA VAL A 30 -15.85 -3.26 -19.16
C VAL A 30 -14.82 -4.38 -19.28
N ASN A 31 -14.49 -4.75 -20.51
CA ASN A 31 -13.47 -5.76 -20.77
C ASN A 31 -12.07 -5.18 -20.50
N ILE A 32 -11.46 -5.59 -19.38
CA ILE A 32 -10.09 -5.22 -19.01
C ILE A 32 -9.11 -6.12 -19.77
N MET A 33 -8.27 -5.51 -20.60
CA MET A 33 -7.22 -6.22 -21.35
C MET A 33 -5.97 -6.39 -20.49
N GLY A 34 -5.36 -7.57 -20.52
CA GLY A 34 -4.15 -7.89 -19.76
C GLY A 34 -4.43 -8.42 -18.35
N THR A 35 -3.77 -7.85 -17.34
CA THR A 35 -3.93 -8.27 -15.95
C THR A 35 -5.35 -8.02 -15.47
N GLN A 36 -5.98 -9.05 -14.91
CA GLN A 36 -7.37 -8.97 -14.49
C GLN A 36 -7.51 -8.04 -13.26
N ALA A 37 -8.65 -7.37 -13.14
CA ALA A 37 -8.91 -6.46 -12.01
C ALA A 37 -8.71 -7.13 -10.64
N LYS A 38 -9.12 -8.40 -10.50
CA LYS A 38 -8.89 -9.20 -9.27
C LYS A 38 -7.42 -9.40 -8.93
N ASP A 39 -6.56 -9.47 -9.95
CA ASP A 39 -5.12 -9.72 -9.77
C ASP A 39 -4.39 -8.39 -9.48
N ILE A 40 -4.90 -7.27 -10.01
CA ILE A 40 -4.49 -5.91 -9.60
C ILE A 40 -4.84 -5.68 -8.13
N ASP A 41 -6.08 -5.96 -7.74
CA ASP A 41 -6.55 -5.81 -6.36
C ASP A 41 -5.74 -6.65 -5.37
N ARG A 42 -5.47 -7.92 -5.74
CA ARG A 42 -4.60 -8.83 -4.98
C ARG A 42 -3.20 -8.25 -4.74
N ALA A 43 -2.66 -7.49 -5.68
CA ALA A 43 -1.32 -6.92 -5.57
C ALA A 43 -1.29 -5.60 -4.78
N GLU A 44 -2.38 -4.81 -4.83
CA GLU A 44 -2.48 -3.52 -4.15
C GLU A 44 -2.88 -3.64 -2.67
N ASP A 45 -3.70 -4.64 -2.33
CA ASP A 45 -4.03 -4.98 -0.95
C ASP A 45 -2.87 -5.73 -0.29
N ARG A 46 -2.40 -5.20 0.85
CA ARG A 46 -1.19 -5.68 1.51
C ARG A 46 -1.39 -6.91 2.36
N GLU A 47 -2.60 -7.11 2.87
CA GLU A 47 -2.97 -8.32 3.57
C GLU A 47 -3.05 -9.47 2.57
N VAL A 48 -3.80 -9.25 1.47
CA VAL A 48 -3.95 -10.27 0.42
C VAL A 48 -2.62 -10.58 -0.26
N PHE A 49 -1.78 -9.57 -0.49
CA PHE A 49 -0.45 -9.77 -1.06
C PHE A 49 0.45 -10.59 -0.14
N SER A 50 0.45 -10.33 1.17
CA SER A 50 1.22 -11.14 2.11
C SER A 50 0.72 -12.57 2.16
N ASP A 51 -0.60 -12.77 2.26
CA ASP A 51 -1.19 -14.11 2.29
C ASP A 51 -0.79 -14.92 1.05
N MET A 52 -0.64 -14.25 -0.10
CA MET A 52 -0.17 -14.88 -1.33
C MET A 52 1.31 -15.27 -1.23
N LEU A 53 2.17 -14.42 -0.68
CA LEU A 53 3.59 -14.74 -0.49
C LEU A 53 3.78 -15.88 0.52
N ASP A 54 2.98 -15.91 1.59
CA ASP A 54 3.01 -16.98 2.58
C ASP A 54 2.58 -18.33 1.96
N LYS A 55 1.56 -18.33 1.09
CA LYS A 55 1.16 -19.52 0.33
C LYS A 55 2.23 -20.00 -0.66
N LEU A 56 3.07 -19.09 -1.13
CA LEU A 56 4.15 -19.37 -2.08
C LEU A 56 5.49 -19.66 -1.39
N ASP A 57 5.53 -19.67 -0.06
CA ASP A 57 6.75 -19.86 0.74
C ASP A 57 7.85 -18.83 0.38
N ILE A 58 7.45 -17.58 0.18
CA ILE A 58 8.35 -16.45 -0.10
C ILE A 58 8.56 -15.65 1.18
N ASP A 59 9.82 -15.50 1.58
CA ASP A 59 10.19 -14.76 2.78
C ASP A 59 9.73 -13.29 2.75
N GLN A 60 9.25 -12.81 3.91
CA GLN A 60 8.80 -11.44 4.12
C GLN A 60 9.39 -10.86 5.41
N PRO A 61 9.69 -9.55 5.47
CA PRO A 61 10.03 -8.90 6.72
C PRO A 61 8.84 -8.95 7.69
N LYS A 62 9.11 -8.88 9.00
CA LYS A 62 8.05 -8.76 10.01
C LYS A 62 7.16 -7.56 9.67
N TRP A 63 5.86 -7.81 9.51
CA TRP A 63 4.89 -6.80 9.10
C TRP A 63 3.56 -7.02 9.84
N SER A 64 2.68 -6.01 9.78
CA SER A 64 1.29 -6.09 10.29
C SER A 64 0.44 -5.05 9.58
N VAL A 65 -0.85 -5.34 9.39
CA VAL A 65 -1.86 -4.30 9.10
C VAL A 65 -2.16 -3.57 10.41
N LEU A 66 -2.15 -2.24 10.37
CA LEU A 66 -2.31 -1.38 11.54
C LEU A 66 -3.31 -0.28 11.18
N LYS A 67 -4.31 -0.06 12.03
CA LYS A 67 -5.40 0.91 11.80
C LYS A 67 -5.36 2.06 12.80
N THR A 68 -4.65 1.91 13.92
CA THR A 68 -4.53 2.94 14.94
C THR A 68 -3.07 3.28 15.25
N MET A 69 -2.84 4.50 15.77
CA MET A 69 -1.50 4.91 16.21
C MET A 69 -0.98 4.01 17.34
N SER A 70 -1.85 3.59 18.26
CA SER A 70 -1.45 2.72 19.38
C SER A 70 -0.96 1.35 18.91
N GLU A 71 -1.63 0.75 17.92
CA GLU A 71 -1.17 -0.49 17.28
C GLU A 71 0.18 -0.28 16.60
N ALA A 72 0.35 0.84 15.90
CA ALA A 72 1.58 1.16 15.19
C ALA A 72 2.78 1.34 16.14
N THR A 73 2.61 2.08 17.24
CA THR A 73 3.65 2.24 18.27
C THR A 73 3.99 0.89 18.91
N THR A 74 2.98 0.07 19.24
CA THR A 74 3.19 -1.26 19.83
C THR A 74 3.98 -2.17 18.88
N PHE A 75 3.62 -2.15 17.59
CA PHE A 75 4.32 -2.93 16.57
C PHE A 75 5.76 -2.44 16.40
N ALA A 76 5.97 -1.12 16.27
CA ALA A 76 7.30 -0.53 16.10
C ALA A 76 8.24 -0.87 17.27
N ASN A 77 7.75 -0.77 18.51
CA ASN A 77 8.51 -1.16 19.70
C ASN A 77 8.83 -2.66 19.75
N LYS A 78 7.97 -3.51 19.18
CA LYS A 78 8.19 -4.96 19.11
C LYS A 78 9.21 -5.34 18.04
N VAL A 79 9.20 -4.69 16.88
CA VAL A 79 10.10 -5.05 15.76
C VAL A 79 11.43 -4.30 15.78
N GLY A 80 11.48 -3.14 16.45
CA GLY A 80 12.62 -2.25 16.51
C GLY A 80 12.68 -1.29 15.31
N PHE A 81 13.22 -0.10 15.54
CA PHE A 81 13.47 0.89 14.50
C PHE A 81 14.76 0.57 13.71
N PRO A 82 14.85 0.96 12.43
CA PRO A 82 13.87 1.71 11.66
C PRO A 82 12.71 0.85 11.14
N VAL A 83 11.51 1.45 11.05
CA VAL A 83 10.30 0.81 10.51
C VAL A 83 9.80 1.53 9.26
N LEU A 84 9.28 0.77 8.28
CA LEU A 84 8.71 1.30 7.06
C LEU A 84 7.17 1.33 7.15
N VAL A 85 6.61 2.53 7.13
CA VAL A 85 5.17 2.74 6.98
C VAL A 85 4.81 2.74 5.50
N ARG A 86 3.97 1.78 5.09
CA ARG A 86 3.60 1.56 3.69
C ARG A 86 2.08 1.41 3.53
N PRO A 87 1.34 2.49 3.22
CA PRO A 87 -0.10 2.39 2.96
C PRO A 87 -0.42 1.43 1.80
N SER A 88 -1.65 0.91 1.79
CA SER A 88 -2.21 0.16 0.64
C SER A 88 -2.70 1.12 -0.45
N PHE A 89 -2.82 0.64 -1.69
CA PHE A 89 -3.37 1.41 -2.85
C PHE A 89 -2.64 2.73 -3.16
N VAL A 90 -1.36 2.84 -2.79
CA VAL A 90 -0.51 3.99 -3.12
C VAL A 90 0.62 3.55 -4.05
N LEU A 91 0.79 4.29 -5.15
CA LEU A 91 1.90 4.10 -6.08
C LEU A 91 3.01 5.13 -5.85
N SER A 92 4.22 4.79 -6.31
CA SER A 92 5.42 5.63 -6.26
C SER A 92 5.83 6.10 -4.85
N GLY A 93 5.49 5.31 -3.84
CA GLY A 93 5.79 5.63 -2.44
C GLY A 93 5.10 6.86 -1.91
N ALA A 94 3.98 7.27 -2.52
CA ALA A 94 3.13 8.30 -1.98
C ALA A 94 2.73 7.94 -0.54
N ALA A 95 3.00 8.86 0.40
CA ALA A 95 2.79 8.67 1.84
C ALA A 95 3.59 7.53 2.50
N MET A 96 4.58 6.91 1.83
CA MET A 96 5.54 6.05 2.50
C MET A 96 6.48 6.88 3.38
N ARG A 97 6.88 6.30 4.51
CA ARG A 97 7.81 6.90 5.46
C ARG A 97 8.68 5.83 6.11
N VAL A 98 9.95 6.13 6.30
CA VAL A 98 10.82 5.40 7.22
C VAL A 98 10.80 6.17 8.53
N CYS A 99 10.39 5.52 9.62
CA CYS A 99 10.47 6.06 10.96
C CYS A 99 11.72 5.48 11.62
N THR A 100 12.54 6.35 12.21
CA THR A 100 13.79 5.97 12.90
C THR A 100 13.66 6.05 14.43
N ASP A 101 12.59 6.67 14.90
CA ASP A 101 12.22 6.92 16.29
C ASP A 101 10.68 6.91 16.42
N GLU A 102 10.21 7.03 17.66
CA GLU A 102 8.79 7.04 18.07
C GLU A 102 8.01 8.26 17.57
#